data_AF-A0A3D9E2B2-F1
#
_entry.id   AF-A0A3D9E2B2-F1
#
_cell.length_a   1.000
_cell.length_b   1.000
_cell.length_c   1.000
_cell.angle_alpha   90.00
_cell.angle_beta   90.00
_cell.angle_gamma   90.00
#
_symmetry.space_group_name_H-M   'P 1'
#
loop_
_entity.id
_entity.type
_entity.pdbx_description
1 polymer ?
#
loop_
_entity_poly.entity_id
_entity_poly.type
_entity_poly.pdbx_seq_one_letter_code
_entity_poly.pdbx_strand_id
1 'polypeptide(L)'
;MNEWSVDPEGLRFAASVVRYAVQITEPETATAATARVGDAELAAALSAFMQALTGGWMQRVSATEGVCQTLAASATLYETADEEGVRDVRQADNF
;
A
#
# COMPACT_ATOMS: atom_id res chain seq x y z
N MET A 1 29.53 -15.35 7.81
CA MET A 1 28.49 -14.55 8.48
C MET A 1 27.80 -13.80 7.35
N ASN A 2 26.55 -14.13 7.00
CA ASN A 2 25.83 -13.40 5.95
C ASN A 2 25.31 -12.11 6.58
N GLU A 3 25.89 -10.99 6.20
CA GLU A 3 25.41 -9.67 6.60
C GLU A 3 24.11 -9.41 5.85
N TRP A 4 23.00 -9.38 6.59
CA TRP A 4 21.71 -8.97 6.05
C TRP A 4 21.68 -7.44 5.98
N SER A 5 22.03 -6.91 4.82
CA SER A 5 21.83 -5.50 4.47
C SER A 5 20.41 -5.34 3.92
N VAL A 6 19.65 -4.41 4.51
CA VAL A 6 18.36 -3.97 3.98
C VAL A 6 18.59 -2.68 3.23
N ASP A 7 18.20 -2.64 1.96
CA ASP A 7 18.27 -1.46 1.10
C ASP A 7 16.99 -0.60 1.26
N PRO A 8 17.08 0.61 1.85
CA PRO A 8 15.94 1.50 2.01
C PRO A 8 15.38 2.00 0.67
N GLU A 9 16.22 2.11 -0.38
CA GLU A 9 15.79 2.54 -1.71
C GLU A 9 14.90 1.47 -2.36
N GLY A 10 15.29 0.20 -2.25
CA GLY A 10 14.48 -0.96 -2.65
C GLY A 10 13.11 -1.02 -1.95
N LEU A 11 13.04 -0.68 -0.66
CA LEU A 11 11.77 -0.62 0.08
C LEU A 11 10.85 0.50 -0.43
N ARG A 12 11.41 1.69 -0.72
CA ARG A 12 10.64 2.81 -1.31
C ARG A 12 10.17 2.51 -2.71
N PHE A 13 11.01 1.86 -3.52
CA PHE A 13 10.65 1.42 -4.85
C PHE A 13 9.52 0.38 -4.80
N ALA A 14 9.58 -0.60 -3.90
CA ALA A 14 8.48 -1.54 -3.70
C ALA A 14 7.18 -0.82 -3.28
N ALA A 15 7.26 0.15 -2.38
CA ALA A 15 6.11 0.96 -1.98
C ALA A 15 5.53 1.79 -3.14
N SER A 16 6.35 2.30 -4.04
CA SER A 16 5.90 3.08 -5.21
C SER A 16 5.20 2.20 -6.25
N VAL A 17 5.72 0.99 -6.51
CA VAL A 17 5.07 -0.01 -7.39
C VAL A 17 3.70 -0.41 -6.86
N VAL A 18 3.61 -0.67 -5.56
CA VAL A 18 2.33 -1.05 -4.91
C VAL A 18 1.34 0.11 -4.94
N ARG A 19 1.79 1.35 -4.70
CA ARG A 19 0.94 2.55 -4.81
C ARG A 19 0.44 2.76 -6.24
N TYR A 20 1.29 2.56 -7.24
CA TYR A 20 0.90 2.65 -8.64
C TYR A 20 -0.18 1.62 -9.00
N ALA A 21 -0.04 0.38 -8.52
CA ALA A 21 -1.03 -0.68 -8.73
C ALA A 21 -2.42 -0.31 -8.16
N VAL A 22 -2.48 0.37 -7.01
CA VAL A 22 -3.73 0.90 -6.45
C VAL A 22 -4.31 2.02 -7.33
N GLN A 23 -3.47 2.97 -7.76
CA GLN A 23 -3.91 4.13 -8.56
C GLN A 23 -4.51 3.73 -9.92
N ILE A 24 -3.98 2.70 -10.58
CA ILE A 24 -4.49 2.27 -11.88
C ILE A 24 -5.77 1.43 -11.78
N THR A 25 -6.06 0.85 -10.62
CA THR A 25 -7.22 -0.03 -10.42
C THR A 25 -8.40 0.65 -9.73
N GLU A 26 -8.18 1.76 -9.03
CA GLU A 26 -9.24 2.63 -8.50
C GLU A 26 -10.30 3.05 -9.56
N PRO A 27 -9.94 3.44 -10.80
CA PRO A 27 -10.91 3.85 -11.82
C PRO A 27 -11.81 2.72 -12.33
N GLU A 28 -11.35 1.46 -12.26
CA GLU A 28 -12.12 0.29 -12.73
C GLU A 28 -13.31 -0.05 -11.83
N THR A 29 -13.42 0.62 -10.68
CA THR A 29 -14.49 0.40 -9.70
C THR A 29 -15.60 1.43 -9.72
N ALA A 30 -15.55 2.38 -10.66
CA ALA A 30 -16.64 3.32 -10.91
C ALA A 30 -17.86 2.56 -11.46
N THR A 31 -18.75 2.18 -10.56
CA THR A 31 -19.95 1.40 -10.85
C THR A 31 -20.98 2.24 -11.63
N ALA A 32 -21.38 1.78 -12.83
CA ALA A 32 -22.48 2.39 -13.58
C ALA A 32 -23.80 2.30 -12.79
N ALA A 33 -24.61 3.35 -12.82
CA ALA A 33 -25.87 3.39 -12.08
C ALA A 33 -26.82 2.25 -12.48
N THR A 34 -27.22 1.43 -11.52
CA THR A 34 -28.10 0.26 -11.67
C THR A 34 -29.56 0.63 -11.98
N ALA A 35 -29.89 1.92 -11.93
CA ALA A 35 -31.24 2.47 -12.05
C ALA A 35 -31.96 2.22 -13.40
N ARG A 36 -31.30 1.60 -14.39
CA ARG A 36 -31.90 1.27 -15.71
C ARG A 36 -32.48 -0.13 -15.81
N VAL A 37 -32.44 -0.91 -14.74
CA VAL A 37 -33.04 -2.24 -14.72
C VAL A 37 -34.55 -2.10 -14.49
N GLY A 38 -35.38 -2.46 -15.47
CA GLY A 38 -36.85 -2.36 -15.42
C GLY A 38 -37.54 -3.35 -14.46
N ASP A 39 -36.75 -4.20 -13.80
CA ASP A 39 -37.19 -5.19 -12.82
C ASP A 39 -36.63 -4.84 -11.45
N ALA A 40 -37.52 -4.65 -10.47
CA ALA A 40 -37.15 -4.18 -9.14
C ALA A 40 -36.31 -5.19 -8.34
N GLU A 41 -36.54 -6.49 -8.55
CA GLU A 41 -35.81 -7.54 -7.86
C GLU A 41 -34.40 -7.67 -8.43
N LEU A 42 -34.27 -7.57 -9.76
CA LEU A 42 -32.97 -7.53 -10.42
C LEU A 42 -32.19 -6.25 -10.08
N ALA A 43 -32.85 -5.09 -9.98
CA ALA A 43 -32.24 -3.84 -9.55
C ALA A 43 -31.69 -3.95 -8.12
N ALA A 44 -32.46 -4.54 -7.20
CA ALA A 44 -32.04 -4.76 -5.81
C ALA A 44 -30.86 -5.74 -5.71
N ALA A 45 -30.91 -6.86 -6.43
CA ALA A 45 -29.82 -7.83 -6.49
C ALA A 45 -28.54 -7.20 -7.07
N LEU A 46 -28.66 -6.41 -8.13
CA LEU A 46 -27.53 -5.71 -8.73
C LEU A 46 -26.95 -4.66 -7.78
N SER A 47 -27.78 -3.87 -7.09
CA SER A 47 -27.29 -2.93 -6.07
C SER A 47 -26.56 -3.63 -4.92
N ALA A 48 -27.09 -4.74 -4.40
CA ALA A 48 -26.45 -5.51 -3.34
C ALA A 48 -25.10 -6.10 -3.80
N PHE A 49 -25.04 -6.64 -5.02
CA PHE A 49 -23.80 -7.13 -5.62
C PHE A 49 -22.76 -6.02 -5.75
N MET A 50 -23.15 -4.85 -6.28
CA MET A 50 -22.24 -3.73 -6.47
C MET A 50 -21.74 -3.18 -5.13
N GLN A 51 -22.61 -3.12 -4.10
CA GLN A 51 -22.21 -2.72 -2.75
C GLN A 51 -21.20 -3.69 -2.13
N ALA A 52 -21.40 -5.00 -2.29
CA ALA A 52 -20.45 -6.01 -1.83
C ALA A 52 -19.11 -5.95 -2.57
N LEU A 53 -19.16 -5.73 -3.90
CA LEU A 53 -17.98 -5.58 -4.75
C LEU A 53 -17.16 -4.34 -4.34
N THR A 54 -17.81 -3.18 -4.22
CA THR A 54 -17.14 -1.93 -3.80
C THR A 54 -16.59 -2.04 -2.38
N GLY A 55 -17.34 -2.64 -1.44
CA GLY A 55 -16.86 -2.83 -0.07
C GLY A 55 -15.61 -3.73 0.01
N GLY A 56 -15.63 -4.88 -0.69
CA GLY A 56 -14.48 -5.77 -0.75
C GLY A 56 -13.28 -5.16 -1.47
N TRP A 57 -13.53 -4.34 -2.50
CA TRP A 57 -12.49 -3.60 -3.19
C TRP A 57 -11.82 -2.55 -2.30
N MET A 58 -12.60 -1.71 -1.62
CA MET A 58 -12.09 -0.70 -0.69
C MET A 58 -11.26 -1.33 0.44
N GLN A 59 -11.68 -2.49 0.96
CA GLN A 59 -10.91 -3.22 1.97
C GLN A 59 -9.53 -3.66 1.43
N ARG A 60 -9.45 -4.13 0.18
CA ARG A 60 -8.19 -4.52 -0.46
C ARG A 60 -7.29 -3.32 -0.74
N VAL A 61 -7.86 -2.21 -1.21
CA VAL A 61 -7.12 -0.94 -1.40
C VAL A 61 -6.51 -0.49 -0.07
N SER A 62 -7.31 -0.43 1.00
CA SER A 62 -6.82 -0.03 2.32
C SER A 62 -5.71 -0.93 2.87
N ALA A 63 -5.85 -2.26 2.72
CA ALA A 63 -4.79 -3.20 3.12
C ALA A 63 -3.49 -2.96 2.32
N THR A 64 -3.62 -2.66 1.02
CA THR A 64 -2.49 -2.40 0.13
C THR A 64 -1.79 -1.07 0.47
N GLU A 65 -2.55 -0.02 0.81
CA GLU A 65 -2.01 1.23 1.34
C GLU A 65 -1.26 1.02 2.66
N GLY A 66 -1.76 0.17 3.54
CA GLY A 66 -1.07 -0.20 4.79
C GLY A 66 0.30 -0.85 4.55
N VAL A 67 0.42 -1.70 3.52
CA VAL A 67 1.71 -2.28 3.11
C VAL A 67 2.66 -1.18 2.61
N CYS A 68 2.19 -0.26 1.75
CA CYS A 68 3.00 0.87 1.29
C CYS A 68 3.54 1.72 2.45
N GLN A 69 2.69 2.05 3.43
CA GLN A 69 3.06 2.83 4.60
C GLN A 69 4.10 2.09 5.45
N THR A 70 3.91 0.78 5.64
CA THR A 70 4.84 -0.05 6.43
C THR A 70 6.22 -0.15 5.77
N LEU A 71 6.27 -0.32 4.44
CA LEU A 71 7.53 -0.34 3.69
C LEU A 71 8.26 1.01 3.78
N ALA A 72 7.53 2.12 3.63
CA ALA A 72 8.12 3.46 3.75
C ALA A 72 8.63 3.75 5.17
N ALA A 73 7.86 3.39 6.20
CA ALA A 73 8.28 3.53 7.59
C ALA A 73 9.51 2.68 7.91
N SER A 74 9.56 1.45 7.37
CA SER A 74 10.71 0.56 7.54
C SER A 74 11.98 1.15 6.91
N ALA A 75 11.87 1.75 5.72
CA ALA A 75 12.99 2.44 5.08
C ALA A 75 13.56 3.56 5.97
N THR A 76 12.70 4.40 6.56
CA THR A 76 13.11 5.46 7.48
C THR A 76 13.79 4.90 8.74
N LEU A 77 13.31 3.79 9.28
CA LEU A 77 13.93 3.15 10.45
C LEU A 77 15.34 2.66 10.14
N TYR A 78 15.55 2.00 8.99
CA TYR A 78 16.88 1.51 8.61
C TYR A 78 17.86 2.65 8.32
N GLU A 79 17.43 3.72 7.66
CA GLU A 79 18.30 4.90 7.46
C GLU A 79 18.69 5.56 8.78
N THR A 80 17.73 5.70 9.71
CA THR A 80 18.02 6.28 11.03
C THR A 80 19.03 5.42 11.79
N ALA A 81 18.86 4.10 11.75
CA ALA A 81 19.79 3.17 12.40
C ALA A 81 21.19 3.21 11.76
N ASP A 82 21.28 3.37 10.44
CA ASP A 82 22.57 3.50 9.74
C ASP A 82 23.25 4.83 10.08
N GLU A 83 22.50 5.93 10.13
CA GLU A 83 23.01 7.24 10.55
C GLU A 83 23.52 7.24 12.01
N GLU A 84 22.80 6.59 12.92
CA GLU A 84 23.21 6.42 14.31
C GLU A 84 24.47 5.55 14.42
N GLY A 85 24.52 4.42 13.71
CA GLY A 85 25.69 3.55 13.66
C GLY A 85 26.93 4.26 13.12
N VAL A 86 26.80 5.07 12.05
CA VAL A 86 27.90 5.88 11.50
C VAL A 86 28.38 6.93 12.50
N ARG A 87 27.48 7.54 13.29
CA ARG A 87 27.87 8.49 14.35
C ARG A 87 28.65 7.81 15.46
N ASP A 88 28.19 6.65 15.92
CA ASP A 88 28.83 5.90 17.00
C ASP A 88 30.24 5.43 16.61
N VAL A 89 30.42 4.93 15.38
CA VAL A 89 31.74 4.54 14.85
C VAL A 89 32.67 5.76 14.78
N ARG A 90 32.19 6.89 14.24
CA ARG A 90 32.99 8.14 14.18
C ARG A 90 33.33 8.67 15.57
N GLN A 91 32.47 8.47 16.56
CA GLN A 91 32.75 8.88 17.92
C GLN A 91 33.81 7.97 18.54
N ALA A 92 33.73 6.66 18.33
CA ALA A 92 34.72 5.69 18.80
C ALA A 92 36.12 5.90 18.17
N ASP A 93 36.20 6.26 16.89
CA ASP A 93 37.47 6.53 16.19
C ASP A 93 38.15 7.84 16.61
N ASN A 94 37.44 8.75 17.29
CA ASN A 94 37.96 10.04 17.77
C ASN A 94 38.42 9.99 19.25
N PHE A 95 38.46 8.80 19.87
CA PHE A 95 39.01 8.54 21.21
C PHE A 95 40.28 7.67 21.13
#